data_AF-A0A4P8HT80-F1
#
_entry.id   AF-A0A4P8HT80-F1
#
_cell.length_a   1.000
_cell.length_b   1.000
_cell.length_c   1.000
_cell.angle_alpha   90.00
_cell.angle_beta   90.00
_cell.angle_gamma   90.00
#
_symmetry.space_group_name_H-M   'P 1'
#
loop_
_entity.id
_entity.type
_entity.pdbx_description
1 polymer ?
#
loop_
_entity_poly.entity_id
_entity_poly.type
_entity_poly.pdbx_seq_one_letter_code
_entity_poly.pdbx_strand_id
1 'polypeptide(L)'
;MDNVTHTFVGLGIGELVQRSLPAEPDEARQRTRHRLLLTACAVASNFPDLDLVLTDLLPAPLGYLLHHRGHTHTLLYALPQALLLLAALWLLWPNARRLLKGSGQARLGLGLAIGLGFLLHMSMDFLNSYGIHPLAPFDPRWFYGDLVFIVEPVFWVAFGVPLALAIPRPFLRALALAALAVFLGFVTWRGYLDPAALAGLLVIGGVIGALRITRMEGRRALALSALVSVAFIAVQGGASSAGRVRVEAALQTADPASRVLDVAMTAFPAQPLCWSFVAIEENTGQGSYRIRRGLLNLAPGVLAQCPAAFADPAARDTASAGVSFASEWQGSLATLRTLARSDCHVNAWLRFARMPAVDAAVASDLRFSATPRGNFTTMDIAQAGRTPCGNVPHWAYPRADLLGPALK
;
A
#
# COMPACT_ATOMS: atom_id res chain seq x y z
N MET A 1 -2.45 -1.32 1.24
CA MET A 1 -1.77 -2.64 1.29
C MET A 1 -2.87 -3.70 1.31
N ASP A 2 -2.61 -4.96 0.94
CA ASP A 2 -3.66 -5.98 1.02
C ASP A 2 -3.89 -6.44 2.48
N ASN A 3 -5.11 -6.87 2.78
CA ASN A 3 -5.54 -7.26 4.12
C ASN A 3 -4.81 -8.51 4.66
N VAL A 4 -4.27 -9.38 3.80
CA VAL A 4 -3.47 -10.53 4.24
C VAL A 4 -2.11 -10.06 4.74
N THR A 5 -1.46 -9.13 4.03
CA THR A 5 -0.24 -8.46 4.51
C THR A 5 -0.48 -7.78 5.85
N HIS A 6 -1.54 -6.97 5.96
CA HIS A 6 -1.95 -6.31 7.21
C HIS A 6 -2.11 -7.31 8.37
N THR A 7 -2.74 -8.45 8.08
CA THR A 7 -2.98 -9.51 9.07
C THR A 7 -1.68 -10.18 9.52
N PHE A 8 -0.76 -10.52 8.60
CA PHE A 8 0.52 -11.13 8.97
C PHE A 8 1.34 -10.21 9.88
N VAL A 9 1.45 -8.94 9.51
CA VAL A 9 2.20 -7.95 10.29
C VAL A 9 1.50 -7.69 11.63
N GLY A 10 0.18 -7.52 11.66
CA GLY A 10 -0.60 -7.31 12.88
C GLY A 10 -0.49 -8.49 13.86
N LEU A 11 -0.61 -9.73 13.39
CA LEU A 11 -0.39 -10.92 14.22
C LEU A 11 1.04 -10.99 14.76
N GLY A 12 2.03 -10.71 13.90
CA GLY A 12 3.44 -10.75 14.24
C GLY A 12 3.83 -9.71 15.31
N ILE A 13 3.36 -8.48 15.16
CA ILE A 13 3.59 -7.41 16.13
C ILE A 13 2.78 -7.64 17.41
N GLY A 14 1.55 -8.14 17.31
CA GLY A 14 0.77 -8.55 18.49
C GLY A 14 1.51 -9.61 19.33
N GLU A 15 2.11 -10.60 18.68
CA GLU A 15 2.90 -11.64 19.35
C GLU A 15 4.21 -11.07 19.93
N LEU A 16 4.84 -10.11 19.23
CA LEU A 16 6.03 -9.42 19.74
C LEU A 16 5.72 -8.62 21.02
N VAL A 17 4.59 -7.91 21.05
CA VAL A 17 4.10 -7.19 22.25
C VAL A 17 3.81 -8.18 23.37
N GLN A 18 3.06 -9.24 23.08
CA GLN A 18 2.72 -10.29 24.06
C GLN A 18 3.95 -10.84 24.77
N ARG A 19 5.01 -11.14 24.00
CA ARG A 19 6.29 -11.70 24.48
C ARG A 19 7.21 -10.67 25.13
N SER A 20 6.92 -9.39 24.98
CA SER A 20 7.73 -8.30 25.55
C SER A 20 7.21 -7.81 26.90
N LEU A 21 6.04 -8.30 27.33
CA LEU A 21 5.43 -7.96 28.61
C LEU A 21 5.70 -9.06 29.65
N PRO A 22 5.76 -8.73 30.96
CA PRO A 22 5.85 -9.71 32.03
C PRO A 22 4.77 -10.80 31.92
N ALA A 23 5.10 -12.01 32.38
CA ALA A 23 4.16 -13.12 32.38
C ALA A 23 2.97 -12.83 33.30
N GLU A 24 1.78 -13.29 32.92
CA GLU A 24 0.63 -13.30 33.83
C GLU A 24 0.82 -14.35 34.93
N PRO A 25 0.21 -14.17 36.12
CA PRO A 25 0.42 -15.06 37.27
C PRO A 25 0.00 -16.52 37.04
N ASP A 26 -0.98 -16.73 36.16
CA ASP A 26 -1.51 -18.05 35.86
C ASP A 26 -1.65 -18.29 34.35
N GLU A 27 -1.62 -19.57 33.98
CA GLU A 27 -1.62 -19.99 32.59
C GLU A 27 -2.92 -19.60 31.84
N ALA A 28 -4.07 -19.57 32.53
CA ALA A 28 -5.35 -19.22 31.92
C ALA A 28 -5.40 -17.73 31.53
N ARG A 29 -4.91 -16.85 32.41
CA ARG A 29 -4.70 -15.42 32.12
C ARG A 29 -3.69 -15.23 31.00
N GLN A 30 -2.57 -15.96 31.05
CA GLN A 30 -1.53 -15.87 30.01
C GLN A 30 -2.08 -16.25 28.62
N ARG A 31 -2.83 -17.35 28.52
CA ARG A 31 -3.49 -17.77 27.27
C ARG A 31 -4.54 -16.76 26.80
N THR A 32 -5.29 -16.18 27.73
CA THR A 32 -6.29 -15.14 27.39
C THR A 32 -5.62 -13.88 26.87
N ARG A 33 -4.55 -13.41 27.52
CA ARG A 33 -3.75 -12.25 27.09
C ARG A 33 -3.16 -12.49 25.70
N HIS A 34 -2.53 -13.66 25.49
CA HIS A 34 -1.95 -14.04 24.20
C HIS A 34 -3.00 -13.92 23.08
N ARG A 35 -4.16 -14.57 23.22
CA ARG A 35 -5.22 -14.49 22.20
C ARG A 35 -5.73 -13.05 22.02
N LEU A 36 -5.93 -12.32 23.12
CA LEU A 36 -6.42 -10.95 23.09
C LEU A 36 -5.49 -10.03 22.30
N LEU A 37 -4.17 -10.07 22.55
CA LEU A 37 -3.23 -9.14 21.91
C LEU A 37 -3.03 -9.44 20.42
N LEU A 38 -2.97 -10.72 20.04
CA LEU A 38 -2.92 -11.12 18.62
C LEU A 38 -4.17 -10.69 17.88
N THR A 39 -5.36 -11.00 18.42
CA THR A 39 -6.63 -10.61 17.83
C THR A 39 -6.75 -9.09 17.75
N ALA A 40 -6.45 -8.36 18.82
CA ALA A 40 -6.58 -6.91 18.84
C ALA A 40 -5.65 -6.24 17.82
N CYS A 41 -4.40 -6.67 17.71
CA CYS A 41 -3.45 -6.07 16.77
C CYS A 41 -3.80 -6.42 15.32
N ALA A 42 -4.18 -7.67 15.03
CA ALA A 42 -4.59 -8.08 13.69
C ALA A 42 -5.89 -7.39 13.23
N VAL A 43 -6.89 -7.29 14.10
CA VAL A 43 -8.14 -6.58 13.79
C VAL A 43 -7.91 -5.09 13.66
N ALA A 44 -7.15 -4.46 14.56
CA ALA A 44 -6.79 -3.05 14.43
C ALA A 44 -6.01 -2.76 13.12
N SER A 45 -5.16 -3.70 12.69
CA SER A 45 -4.43 -3.59 11.42
C SER A 45 -5.29 -3.76 10.18
N ASN A 46 -6.58 -4.08 10.31
CA ASN A 46 -7.53 -4.20 9.20
C ASN A 46 -8.76 -3.30 9.38
N PHE A 47 -8.92 -2.68 10.54
CA PHE A 47 -10.14 -1.95 10.90
C PHE A 47 -10.44 -0.77 9.96
N PRO A 48 -9.44 0.02 9.50
CA PRO A 48 -9.69 1.11 8.57
C PRO A 48 -10.33 0.68 7.24
N ASP A 49 -10.01 -0.52 6.75
CA ASP A 49 -10.57 -1.09 5.51
C ASP A 49 -12.01 -1.57 5.64
N LEU A 50 -12.63 -1.47 6.82
CA LEU A 50 -14.07 -1.73 6.95
C LEU A 50 -14.91 -0.72 6.14
N ASP A 51 -14.31 0.40 5.71
CA ASP A 51 -14.91 1.31 4.72
C ASP A 51 -15.24 0.63 3.38
N LEU A 52 -14.57 -0.48 3.04
CA LEU A 52 -14.83 -1.23 1.81
C LEU A 52 -16.27 -1.76 1.75
N VAL A 53 -16.89 -2.03 2.90
CA VAL A 53 -18.31 -2.44 3.00
C VAL A 53 -19.24 -1.35 2.45
N LEU A 54 -18.82 -0.08 2.49
CA LEU A 54 -19.59 1.05 1.97
C LEU A 54 -19.38 1.27 0.47
N THR A 55 -18.40 0.61 -0.16
CA THR A 55 -18.05 0.81 -1.57
C THR A 55 -19.24 0.55 -2.48
N ASP A 56 -19.93 -0.58 -2.30
CA ASP A 56 -21.07 -0.98 -3.13
C ASP A 56 -22.34 -0.16 -2.84
N LEU A 57 -22.34 0.61 -1.74
CA LEU A 57 -23.46 1.49 -1.37
C LEU A 57 -23.35 2.88 -2.01
N LEU A 58 -22.24 3.18 -2.68
CA LEU A 58 -21.95 4.47 -3.28
C LEU A 58 -21.77 4.34 -4.80
N PRO A 59 -22.16 5.36 -5.60
CA PRO A 59 -22.05 5.28 -7.06
C PRO A 59 -20.60 5.06 -7.53
N ALA A 60 -20.40 4.03 -8.35
CA ALA A 60 -19.11 3.77 -8.98
C ALA A 60 -18.79 4.84 -10.06
N PRO A 61 -17.49 5.16 -10.29
CA PRO A 61 -16.32 4.71 -9.51
C PRO A 61 -16.06 5.57 -8.27
N LEU A 62 -16.70 6.73 -8.13
CA LEU A 62 -16.39 7.75 -7.12
C LEU A 62 -16.53 7.27 -5.67
N GLY A 63 -17.50 6.38 -5.40
CA GLY A 63 -17.71 5.79 -4.08
C GLY A 63 -16.44 5.16 -3.51
N TYR A 64 -15.82 4.27 -4.29
CA TYR A 64 -14.53 3.67 -3.92
C TYR A 64 -13.43 4.72 -3.86
N LEU A 65 -13.26 5.50 -4.94
CA LEU A 65 -12.10 6.39 -5.11
C LEU A 65 -12.01 7.50 -4.06
N LEU A 66 -13.15 7.97 -3.54
CA LEU A 66 -13.18 9.12 -2.63
C LEU A 66 -13.30 8.71 -1.16
N HIS A 67 -13.82 7.53 -0.86
CA HIS A 67 -14.10 7.12 0.52
C HIS A 67 -13.16 6.03 1.03
N HIS A 68 -12.77 5.07 0.20
CA HIS A 68 -11.73 4.12 0.58
C HIS A 68 -10.40 4.84 0.70
N ARG A 69 -9.65 4.56 1.77
CA ARG A 69 -8.43 5.31 2.15
C ARG A 69 -8.65 6.78 2.48
N GLY A 70 -9.91 7.18 2.66
CA GLY A 70 -10.33 8.52 3.04
C GLY A 70 -10.34 8.68 4.57
N HIS A 71 -11.51 9.00 5.13
CA HIS A 71 -11.64 9.36 6.55
C HIS A 71 -11.15 8.29 7.53
N THR A 72 -11.41 7.01 7.24
CA THR A 72 -10.97 5.86 8.06
C THR A 72 -9.45 5.74 8.20
N HIS A 73 -8.69 6.31 7.26
CA HIS A 73 -7.23 6.26 7.19
C HIS A 73 -6.56 7.55 7.69
N THR A 74 -7.24 8.29 8.56
CA THR A 74 -6.71 9.50 9.20
C THR A 74 -6.37 9.22 10.67
N LEU A 75 -5.36 9.90 11.20
CA LEU A 75 -4.96 9.77 12.61
C LEU A 75 -6.09 10.19 13.56
N LEU A 76 -6.86 11.22 13.17
CA LEU A 76 -7.98 11.71 13.98
C LEU A 76 -9.11 10.66 14.07
N TYR A 77 -9.53 10.10 12.94
CA TYR A 77 -10.61 9.11 12.92
C TYR A 77 -10.15 7.70 13.33
N ALA A 78 -8.85 7.44 13.49
CA ALA A 78 -8.39 6.22 14.16
C ALA A 78 -8.86 6.15 15.63
N LEU A 79 -9.09 7.28 16.30
CA LEU A 79 -9.56 7.33 17.69
C LEU A 79 -10.95 6.69 17.90
N PRO A 80 -12.03 7.12 17.21
CA PRO A 80 -13.34 6.48 17.37
C PRO A 80 -13.33 5.01 16.93
N GLN A 81 -12.52 4.65 15.92
CA GLN A 81 -12.34 3.26 15.50
C GLN A 81 -11.68 2.40 16.59
N ALA A 82 -10.62 2.91 17.23
CA ALA A 82 -9.95 2.25 18.35
C ALA A 82 -10.88 2.07 19.56
N LEU A 83 -11.69 3.08 19.87
CA LEU A 83 -12.69 3.00 20.95
C LEU A 83 -13.78 1.96 20.64
N LEU A 84 -14.25 1.91 19.38
CA LEU A 84 -15.23 0.92 18.94
C LEU A 84 -14.66 -0.51 19.04
N LEU A 85 -13.43 -0.73 18.58
CA LEU A 85 -12.75 -2.01 18.72
C LEU A 85 -12.57 -2.41 20.19
N LEU A 86 -12.14 -1.47 21.04
CA LEU A 86 -12.00 -1.70 22.48
C LEU A 86 -13.35 -2.09 23.12
N ALA A 87 -14.43 -1.38 22.77
CA ALA A 87 -15.78 -1.67 23.25
C ALA A 87 -16.24 -3.07 22.79
N ALA A 88 -16.02 -3.44 21.52
CA ALA A 88 -16.35 -4.75 21.00
C ALA A 88 -15.60 -5.86 21.75
N LEU A 89 -14.28 -5.72 21.94
CA LEU A 89 -13.47 -6.68 22.70
C LEU A 89 -13.94 -6.78 24.17
N TRP A 90 -14.30 -5.66 24.79
CA TRP A 90 -14.79 -5.64 26.18
C TRP A 90 -16.17 -6.30 26.36
N LEU A 91 -17.10 -6.03 25.45
CA LEU A 91 -18.48 -6.51 25.54
C LEU A 91 -18.58 -7.98 25.14
N LEU A 92 -17.96 -8.34 24.01
CA LEU A 92 -18.12 -9.63 23.37
C LEU A 92 -17.16 -10.71 23.90
N TRP A 93 -16.16 -10.35 24.70
CA TRP A 93 -15.18 -11.31 25.24
C TRP A 93 -15.09 -11.27 26.78
N PRO A 94 -15.99 -11.98 27.50
CA PRO A 94 -16.06 -11.94 28.97
C PRO A 94 -14.75 -12.30 29.68
N ASN A 95 -13.99 -13.26 29.15
CA ASN A 95 -12.69 -13.66 29.73
C ASN A 95 -11.63 -12.57 29.59
N ALA A 96 -11.56 -11.89 28.43
CA ALA A 96 -10.69 -10.74 28.24
C ALA A 96 -11.11 -9.59 29.18
N ARG A 97 -12.40 -9.31 29.32
CA ARG A 97 -12.92 -8.33 30.29
C ARG A 97 -12.49 -8.62 31.71
N ARG A 98 -12.59 -9.88 32.17
CA ARG A 98 -12.13 -10.30 33.52
C ARG A 98 -10.62 -10.07 33.68
N LEU A 99 -9.82 -10.45 32.69
CA LEU A 99 -8.38 -10.21 32.67
C LEU A 99 -8.04 -8.71 32.76
N LEU A 100 -8.68 -7.88 31.94
CA LEU A 100 -8.43 -6.44 31.88
C LEU A 100 -8.79 -5.70 33.17
N LYS A 101 -9.75 -6.20 33.95
CA LYS A 101 -10.04 -5.66 35.29
C LYS A 101 -8.91 -5.93 36.28
N GLY A 102 -8.26 -7.10 36.18
CA GLY A 102 -7.28 -7.57 37.16
C GLY A 102 -5.80 -7.43 36.78
N SER A 103 -5.46 -7.13 35.51
CA SER A 103 -4.06 -7.02 35.05
C SER A 103 -3.77 -5.68 34.38
N GLY A 104 -2.85 -4.91 34.98
CA GLY A 104 -2.31 -3.68 34.39
C GLY A 104 -1.49 -3.96 33.12
N GLN A 105 -0.76 -5.08 33.09
CA GLN A 105 0.05 -5.47 31.93
C GLN A 105 -0.83 -5.86 30.73
N ALA A 106 -1.97 -6.51 30.97
CA ALA A 106 -2.95 -6.78 29.91
C ALA A 106 -3.56 -5.50 29.35
N ARG A 107 -3.84 -4.48 30.19
CA ARG A 107 -4.34 -3.17 29.73
C ARG A 107 -3.30 -2.43 28.90
N LEU A 108 -2.04 -2.38 29.36
CA LEU A 108 -0.93 -1.81 28.61
C LEU A 108 -0.76 -2.53 27.26
N GLY A 109 -0.72 -3.87 27.28
CA GLY A 109 -0.59 -4.67 26.08
C GLY A 109 -1.73 -4.46 25.08
N LEU A 110 -2.97 -4.35 25.55
CA LEU A 110 -4.11 -4.09 24.68
C LEU A 110 -4.03 -2.69 24.05
N GLY A 111 -3.68 -1.67 24.83
CA GLY A 111 -3.46 -0.31 24.32
C GLY A 111 -2.36 -0.27 23.26
N LEU A 112 -1.24 -0.94 23.51
CA LEU A 112 -0.15 -1.08 22.54
C LEU A 112 -0.60 -1.84 21.28
N ALA A 113 -1.30 -2.96 21.43
CA ALA A 113 -1.76 -3.77 20.30
C ALA A 113 -2.71 -3.00 19.37
N ILE A 114 -3.70 -2.29 19.93
CA ILE A 114 -4.64 -1.47 19.17
C ILE A 114 -3.90 -0.29 18.53
N GLY A 115 -3.15 0.49 19.32
CA GLY A 115 -2.45 1.67 18.82
C GLY A 115 -1.45 1.33 17.72
N LEU A 116 -0.61 0.31 17.93
CA LEU A 116 0.32 -0.17 16.91
C LEU A 116 -0.41 -0.72 15.69
N GLY A 117 -1.52 -1.46 15.85
CA GLY A 117 -2.27 -1.98 14.71
C GLY A 117 -2.78 -0.89 13.77
N PHE A 118 -3.40 0.17 14.30
CA PHE A 118 -3.82 1.32 13.49
C PHE A 118 -2.64 2.04 12.84
N LEU A 119 -1.55 2.27 13.58
CA LEU A 119 -0.34 2.90 13.03
C LEU A 119 0.31 2.04 11.93
N LEU A 120 0.35 0.73 12.12
CA LEU A 120 0.86 -0.22 11.12
C LEU A 120 0.00 -0.18 9.86
N HIS A 121 -1.32 -0.19 10.01
CA HIS A 121 -2.24 -0.09 8.87
C HIS A 121 -1.97 1.17 8.05
N MET A 122 -2.06 2.34 8.69
CA MET A 122 -1.86 3.63 8.01
C MET A 122 -0.46 3.77 7.42
N SER A 123 0.58 3.34 8.15
CA SER A 123 1.95 3.40 7.63
C SER A 123 2.14 2.51 6.41
N MET A 124 1.64 1.28 6.42
CA MET A 124 1.77 0.37 5.26
C MET A 124 0.93 0.84 4.07
N ASP A 125 -0.21 1.46 4.31
CA ASP A 125 -1.02 2.04 3.22
C ASP A 125 -0.40 3.31 2.63
N PHE A 126 0.34 4.07 3.44
CA PHE A 126 1.20 5.15 2.96
C PHE A 126 2.35 4.65 2.08
N LEU A 127 2.95 3.48 2.33
CA LEU A 127 4.15 3.00 1.63
C LEU A 127 4.00 2.75 0.11
N ASN A 128 2.79 2.77 -0.45
CA ASN A 128 2.53 2.44 -1.85
C ASN A 128 2.08 3.67 -2.68
N SER A 129 1.82 3.47 -3.97
CA SER A 129 1.50 4.54 -4.93
C SER A 129 0.03 5.00 -4.93
N TYR A 130 -0.82 4.41 -4.09
CA TYR A 130 -2.22 4.80 -3.95
C TYR A 130 -2.40 5.91 -2.90
N GLY A 131 -1.55 5.94 -1.88
CA GLY A 131 -1.51 6.97 -0.84
C GLY A 131 -2.66 6.94 0.17
N ILE A 132 -2.59 7.85 1.14
CA ILE A 132 -3.58 8.11 2.21
C ILE A 132 -3.55 9.60 2.64
N HIS A 133 -4.46 10.02 3.53
CA HIS A 133 -4.56 11.40 4.06
C HIS A 133 -4.43 11.45 5.60
N PRO A 134 -3.30 11.04 6.19
CA PRO A 134 -3.21 10.79 7.63
C PRO A 134 -3.53 12.02 8.50
N LEU A 135 -3.36 13.22 7.95
CA LEU A 135 -3.50 14.50 8.66
C LEU A 135 -4.83 15.22 8.40
N ALA A 136 -5.76 14.64 7.63
CA ALA A 136 -7.07 15.25 7.43
C ALA A 136 -7.87 15.29 8.75
N PRO A 137 -8.68 16.34 9.01
CA PRO A 137 -9.02 17.46 8.11
C PRO A 137 -8.05 18.65 8.17
N PHE A 138 -6.95 18.58 8.94
CA PHE A 138 -6.01 19.69 9.09
C PHE A 138 -5.14 19.90 7.85
N ASP A 139 -4.76 18.80 7.20
CA ASP A 139 -4.12 18.81 5.88
C ASP A 139 -4.83 17.80 4.97
N PRO A 140 -5.58 18.25 3.95
CA PRO A 140 -6.37 17.40 3.07
C PRO A 140 -5.56 16.73 1.95
N ARG A 141 -4.23 16.93 1.91
CA ARG A 141 -3.37 16.37 0.88
C ARG A 141 -3.27 14.84 0.97
N TRP A 142 -3.09 14.23 -0.19
CA TRP A 142 -2.66 12.85 -0.31
C TRP A 142 -1.16 12.74 -0.06
N PHE A 143 -0.76 11.69 0.65
CA PHE A 143 0.62 11.34 0.90
C PHE A 143 0.91 9.97 0.28
N TYR A 144 1.95 9.90 -0.53
CA TYR A 144 2.35 8.70 -1.28
C TYR A 144 3.79 8.33 -0.92
N GLY A 145 4.00 7.09 -0.52
CA GLY A 145 5.34 6.56 -0.25
C GLY A 145 6.06 6.19 -1.54
N ASP A 146 5.35 5.54 -2.48
CA ASP A 146 5.93 4.98 -3.71
C ASP A 146 7.11 4.00 -3.44
N LEU A 147 7.02 3.19 -2.38
CA LEU A 147 8.13 2.36 -1.87
C LEU A 147 7.89 0.87 -1.97
N VAL A 148 6.69 0.39 -1.63
CA VAL A 148 6.43 -1.04 -1.44
C VAL A 148 5.20 -1.46 -2.23
N PHE A 149 5.25 -2.68 -2.77
CA PHE A 149 4.12 -3.28 -3.48
C PHE A 149 3.00 -3.69 -2.50
N ILE A 150 1.75 -3.73 -2.98
CA ILE A 150 0.57 -3.98 -2.12
C ILE A 150 0.53 -5.41 -1.56
N VAL A 151 1.11 -6.37 -2.27
CA VAL A 151 1.22 -7.77 -1.83
C VAL A 151 2.70 -8.09 -1.70
N GLU A 152 3.31 -7.79 -0.55
CA GLU A 152 4.76 -7.83 -0.37
C GLU A 152 5.25 -9.16 0.25
N PRO A 153 5.90 -10.06 -0.52
CA PRO A 153 6.37 -11.35 -0.03
C PRO A 153 7.36 -11.26 1.12
N VAL A 154 8.14 -10.17 1.23
CA VAL A 154 9.07 -9.99 2.36
C VAL A 154 8.31 -9.98 3.68
N PHE A 155 7.18 -9.27 3.78
CA PHE A 155 6.38 -9.23 5.01
C PHE A 155 5.71 -10.58 5.30
N TRP A 156 5.23 -11.26 4.26
CA TRP A 156 4.61 -12.59 4.37
C TRP A 156 5.61 -13.63 4.86
N VAL A 157 6.84 -13.62 4.36
CA VAL A 157 7.88 -14.55 4.81
C VAL A 157 8.39 -14.17 6.18
N ALA A 158 8.70 -12.90 6.41
CA ALA A 158 9.27 -12.43 7.67
C ALA A 158 8.35 -12.72 8.85
N PHE A 159 7.04 -12.47 8.75
CA PHE A 159 6.10 -12.74 9.83
C PHE A 159 5.38 -14.09 9.72
N GLY A 160 5.07 -14.55 8.51
CA GLY A 160 4.35 -15.81 8.29
C GLY A 160 5.14 -17.05 8.73
N VAL A 161 6.45 -17.11 8.49
CA VAL A 161 7.28 -18.25 8.93
C VAL A 161 7.28 -18.44 10.45
N PRO A 162 7.64 -17.43 11.29
CA PRO A 162 7.64 -17.63 12.73
C PRO A 162 6.23 -17.82 13.31
N LEU A 163 5.19 -17.24 12.70
CA LEU A 163 3.79 -17.48 13.09
C LEU A 163 3.33 -18.91 12.76
N ALA A 164 3.66 -19.42 11.56
CA ALA A 164 3.34 -20.80 11.17
C ALA A 164 4.04 -21.80 12.10
N LEU A 165 5.32 -21.57 12.42
CA LEU A 165 6.08 -22.39 13.37
C LEU A 165 5.53 -22.32 14.81
N ALA A 166 4.79 -21.28 15.16
CA ALA A 166 4.11 -21.16 16.46
C ALA A 166 2.85 -22.05 16.56
N ILE A 167 2.32 -22.56 15.45
CA ILE A 167 1.12 -23.39 15.44
C ILE A 167 1.42 -24.73 16.16
N PRO A 168 0.69 -25.10 17.22
CA PRO A 168 0.97 -26.32 17.99
C PRO A 168 0.68 -27.61 17.23
N ARG A 169 -0.35 -27.61 16.36
CA ARG A 169 -0.76 -28.81 15.61
C ARG A 169 0.17 -29.02 14.41
N PRO A 170 0.89 -30.16 14.30
CA PRO A 170 1.92 -30.36 13.27
C PRO A 170 1.34 -30.34 11.85
N PHE A 171 0.16 -30.93 11.65
CA PHE A 171 -0.53 -30.88 10.36
C PHE A 171 -0.87 -29.44 9.93
N LEU A 172 -1.42 -28.62 10.83
CA LEU A 172 -1.75 -27.21 10.53
C LEU A 172 -0.51 -26.36 10.30
N ARG A 173 0.58 -26.62 11.05
CA ARG A 173 1.88 -26.00 10.83
C ARG A 173 2.42 -26.33 9.45
N ALA A 174 2.41 -27.61 9.07
CA ALA A 174 2.85 -28.07 7.75
C ALA A 174 2.00 -27.44 6.64
N LEU A 175 0.68 -27.39 6.81
CA LEU A 175 -0.24 -26.77 5.86
C LEU A 175 0.04 -25.27 5.68
N ALA A 176 0.28 -24.53 6.77
CA ALA A 176 0.60 -23.10 6.70
C ALA A 176 1.92 -22.83 5.97
N LEU A 177 2.96 -23.61 6.27
CA LEU A 177 4.25 -23.51 5.59
C LEU A 177 4.16 -23.93 4.12
N ALA A 178 3.41 -24.99 3.82
CA ALA A 178 3.17 -25.44 2.46
C ALA A 178 2.40 -24.40 1.65
N ALA A 179 1.38 -23.76 2.23
CA ALA A 179 0.63 -22.69 1.57
C ALA A 179 1.54 -21.50 1.22
N LEU A 180 2.42 -21.08 2.13
CA LEU A 180 3.40 -20.03 1.85
C LEU A 180 4.39 -20.45 0.74
N ALA A 181 4.90 -21.69 0.78
CA ALA A 181 5.80 -22.20 -0.25
C ALA A 181 5.12 -22.30 -1.62
N VAL A 182 3.88 -22.78 -1.67
CA VAL A 182 3.06 -22.84 -2.90
C VAL A 182 2.81 -21.45 -3.45
N PHE A 183 2.47 -20.48 -2.60
CA PHE A 183 2.31 -19.08 -3.01
C PHE A 183 3.60 -18.54 -3.65
N LEU A 184 4.74 -18.67 -2.98
CA LEU A 184 6.04 -18.21 -3.48
C LEU A 184 6.42 -18.89 -4.80
N GLY A 185 6.22 -20.21 -4.90
CA GLY A 185 6.44 -20.96 -6.13
C GLY A 185 5.53 -20.51 -7.27
N PHE A 186 4.25 -20.28 -6.99
CA PHE A 186 3.27 -19.83 -7.96
C PHE A 186 3.58 -18.42 -8.49
N VAL A 187 3.86 -17.44 -7.62
CA VAL A 187 4.16 -16.06 -8.06
C VAL A 187 5.49 -15.98 -8.81
N THR A 188 6.46 -16.83 -8.47
CA THR A 188 7.70 -16.97 -9.24
C THR A 188 7.43 -17.56 -10.61
N TRP A 189 6.68 -18.66 -10.68
CA TRP A 189 6.32 -19.31 -11.94
C TRP A 189 5.52 -18.40 -12.89
N ARG A 190 4.64 -17.55 -12.33
CA ARG A 190 3.87 -16.56 -13.08
C ARG A 190 4.68 -15.31 -13.47
N GLY A 191 5.94 -15.19 -13.06
CA GLY A 191 6.84 -14.10 -13.44
C GLY A 191 6.63 -12.80 -12.66
N TYR A 192 5.94 -12.84 -11.50
CA TYR A 192 5.80 -11.68 -10.60
C TYR A 192 7.00 -11.54 -9.65
N LEU A 193 7.68 -12.65 -9.35
CA LEU A 193 8.84 -12.70 -8.46
C LEU A 193 10.05 -13.26 -9.21
N ASP A 194 11.18 -12.57 -9.12
CA ASP A 194 12.47 -12.99 -9.68
C ASP A 194 13.04 -14.20 -8.88
N PRO A 195 13.62 -15.23 -9.53
CA PRO A 195 14.37 -16.28 -8.85
C PRO A 195 15.39 -15.81 -7.80
N ALA A 196 16.10 -14.71 -8.03
CA ALA A 196 17.04 -14.12 -7.07
C ALA A 196 16.31 -13.55 -5.84
N ALA A 197 15.16 -12.91 -6.05
CA ALA A 197 14.30 -12.43 -4.96
C ALA A 197 13.72 -13.61 -4.17
N LEU A 198 13.28 -14.68 -4.85
CA LEU A 198 12.87 -15.93 -4.20
C LEU A 198 13.99 -16.52 -3.33
N ALA A 199 15.21 -16.60 -3.85
CA ALA A 199 16.35 -17.10 -3.08
C ALA A 199 16.60 -16.24 -1.82
N GLY A 200 16.52 -14.91 -1.95
CA GLY A 200 16.59 -13.98 -0.82
C GLY A 200 15.50 -14.23 0.23
N LEU A 201 14.25 -14.42 -0.21
CA LEU A 201 13.12 -14.75 0.67
C LEU A 201 13.33 -16.09 1.38
N LEU A 202 13.82 -17.13 0.68
CA LEU A 202 14.12 -18.42 1.29
C LEU A 202 15.21 -18.32 2.36
N VAL A 203 16.24 -17.50 2.14
CA VAL A 203 17.28 -17.21 3.13
C VAL A 203 16.68 -16.49 4.35
N ILE A 204 15.89 -15.43 4.13
CA ILE A 204 15.22 -14.69 5.21
C ILE A 204 14.34 -15.64 6.04
N GLY A 205 13.48 -16.42 5.37
CA GLY A 205 12.60 -17.39 6.01
C GLY A 205 13.37 -18.47 6.76
N GLY A 206 14.46 -18.99 6.17
CA GLY A 206 15.33 -19.98 6.80
C GLY A 206 16.00 -19.46 8.07
N VAL A 207 16.57 -18.25 8.04
CA VAL A 207 17.22 -17.62 9.20
C VAL A 207 16.22 -17.34 10.32
N ILE A 208 15.07 -16.73 10.00
CA ILE A 208 14.02 -16.45 10.99
C ILE A 208 13.44 -17.75 11.53
N GLY A 209 13.23 -18.75 10.69
CA GLY A 209 12.74 -20.07 11.06
C GLY A 209 13.69 -20.80 12.00
N ALA A 210 14.99 -20.83 11.69
CA ALA A 210 16.02 -21.41 12.55
C ALA A 210 16.08 -20.71 13.91
N LEU A 211 16.01 -19.36 13.92
CA LEU A 211 15.95 -18.59 15.16
C LEU A 211 14.69 -18.90 15.97
N ARG A 212 13.54 -19.07 15.31
CA ARG A 212 12.29 -19.43 15.97
C ARG A 212 12.35 -20.84 16.58
N ILE A 213 12.89 -21.82 15.87
CA ILE A 213 13.01 -23.21 16.35
C ILE A 213 13.97 -23.27 17.55
N THR A 214 15.11 -22.60 17.47
CA THR A 214 16.12 -22.61 18.55
C THR A 214 15.72 -21.77 19.77
N ARG A 215 14.81 -20.81 19.61
CA ARG A 215 14.36 -19.89 20.67
C ARG A 215 12.85 -19.75 20.68
N MET A 216 12.13 -20.87 20.80
CA MET A 216 10.66 -20.92 20.64
C MET A 216 9.87 -19.96 21.54
N GLU A 217 10.34 -19.69 22.76
CA GLU A 217 9.69 -18.77 23.73
C GLU A 217 10.21 -17.33 23.62
N GLY A 218 11.24 -17.08 22.81
CA GLY A 218 11.85 -15.76 22.68
C GLY A 218 11.06 -14.80 21.79
N ARG A 219 11.28 -13.49 21.99
CA ARG A 219 10.81 -12.44 21.08
C ARG A 219 11.71 -12.20 19.85
N ARG A 220 12.90 -12.84 19.84
CA ARG A 220 13.99 -12.53 18.90
C ARG A 220 13.62 -12.74 17.44
N ALA A 221 12.90 -13.83 17.12
CA ALA A 221 12.47 -14.10 15.75
C ALA A 221 11.55 -13.00 15.21
N LEU A 222 10.58 -12.54 16.01
CA LEU A 222 9.62 -11.49 15.60
C LEU A 222 10.27 -10.10 15.57
N ALA A 223 11.19 -9.83 16.49
CA ALA A 223 12.01 -8.62 16.44
C ALA A 223 12.87 -8.58 15.17
N LEU A 224 13.45 -9.73 14.76
CA LEU A 224 14.16 -9.85 13.50
C LEU A 224 13.22 -9.68 12.30
N SER A 225 12.00 -10.22 12.33
CA SER A 225 10.98 -9.99 11.29
C SER A 225 10.68 -8.50 11.10
N ALA A 226 10.47 -7.77 12.20
CA ALA A 226 10.25 -6.33 12.17
C ALA A 226 11.47 -5.58 11.63
N LEU A 227 12.68 -5.95 12.08
CA LEU A 227 13.92 -5.34 11.60
C LEU A 227 14.15 -5.56 10.09
N VAL A 228 13.96 -6.79 9.60
CA VAL A 228 14.04 -7.12 8.18
C VAL A 228 13.03 -6.31 7.37
N SER A 229 11.80 -6.16 7.88
CA SER A 229 10.76 -5.37 7.23
C SER A 229 11.15 -3.89 7.13
N VAL A 230 11.64 -3.29 8.22
CA VAL A 230 12.12 -1.89 8.23
C VAL A 230 13.34 -1.71 7.32
N ALA A 231 14.30 -2.64 7.34
CA ALA A 231 15.47 -2.58 6.48
C ALA A 231 15.08 -2.68 5.00
N PHE A 232 14.14 -3.57 4.66
CA PHE A 232 13.61 -3.68 3.31
C PHE A 232 12.93 -2.39 2.85
N ILE A 233 12.08 -1.79 3.69
CA ILE A 233 11.44 -0.49 3.40
C ILE A 233 12.49 0.60 3.16
N ALA A 234 13.56 0.63 3.95
CA ALA A 234 14.64 1.61 3.78
C ALA A 234 15.40 1.43 2.46
N VAL A 235 15.71 0.17 2.08
CA VAL A 235 16.34 -0.16 0.79
C VAL A 235 15.42 0.24 -0.36
N GLN A 236 14.13 -0.07 -0.28
CA GLN A 236 13.14 0.36 -1.27
C GLN A 236 13.03 1.89 -1.34
N GLY A 237 13.09 2.58 -0.19
CA GLY A 237 13.17 4.03 -0.08
C GLY A 237 14.31 4.64 -0.90
N GLY A 238 15.52 4.14 -0.67
CA GLY A 238 16.71 4.59 -1.40
C GLY A 238 16.62 4.29 -2.90
N ALA A 239 16.17 3.10 -3.27
CA ALA A 239 16.03 2.69 -4.66
C ALA A 239 14.95 3.48 -5.41
N SER A 240 13.78 3.71 -4.80
CA SER A 240 12.70 4.55 -5.36
C SER A 240 13.19 5.98 -5.60
N SER A 241 13.89 6.57 -4.62
CA SER A 241 14.45 7.93 -4.74
C SER A 241 15.50 8.03 -5.85
N ALA A 242 16.47 7.12 -5.89
CA ALA A 242 17.48 7.08 -6.95
C ALA A 242 16.84 6.84 -8.34
N GLY A 243 15.80 6.00 -8.37
CA GLY A 243 15.06 5.69 -9.59
C GLY A 243 14.30 6.89 -10.14
N ARG A 244 13.62 7.64 -9.28
CA ARG A 244 12.92 8.87 -9.65
C ARG A 244 13.86 9.87 -10.32
N VAL A 245 15.04 10.11 -9.73
CA VAL A 245 16.06 11.01 -10.32
C VAL A 245 16.49 10.55 -11.71
N ARG A 246 16.72 9.24 -11.90
CA ARG A 246 17.14 8.69 -13.20
C ARG A 246 16.03 8.78 -14.26
N VAL A 247 14.79 8.56 -13.86
CA VAL A 247 13.62 8.69 -14.74
C VAL A 247 13.41 10.15 -15.13
N GLU A 248 13.45 11.09 -14.18
CA GLU A 248 13.34 12.53 -14.44
C GLU A 248 14.42 13.01 -15.44
N ALA A 249 15.67 12.59 -15.24
CA ALA A 249 16.76 12.91 -16.17
C ALA A 249 16.52 12.33 -17.58
N ALA A 250 16.02 11.09 -17.67
CA ALA A 250 15.69 10.46 -18.95
C ALA A 250 14.54 11.18 -19.67
N LEU A 251 13.50 11.60 -18.93
CA LEU A 251 12.38 12.37 -19.47
C LEU A 251 12.83 13.74 -19.98
N GLN A 252 13.63 14.46 -19.19
CA GLN A 252 14.15 15.78 -19.55
C GLN A 252 15.06 15.72 -20.79
N THR A 253 15.83 14.63 -20.95
CA THR A 253 16.66 14.40 -22.14
C THR A 253 15.81 14.11 -23.37
N ALA A 254 14.70 13.37 -23.20
CA ALA A 254 13.82 12.98 -24.29
C ALA A 254 12.94 14.14 -24.80
N ASP A 255 12.47 15.02 -23.92
CA ASP A 255 11.68 16.20 -24.29
C ASP A 255 12.05 17.41 -23.41
N PRO A 256 13.11 18.17 -23.77
CA PRO A 256 13.58 19.32 -23.00
C PRO A 256 12.57 20.48 -22.90
N ALA A 257 11.58 20.54 -23.79
CA ALA A 257 10.56 21.58 -23.81
C ALA A 257 9.44 21.31 -22.79
N SER A 258 9.35 20.09 -22.27
CA SER A 258 8.40 19.70 -21.25
C SER A 258 8.96 19.87 -19.84
N ARG A 259 8.07 20.10 -18.87
CA ARG A 259 8.39 20.12 -17.43
C ARG A 259 7.83 18.85 -16.79
N VAL A 260 8.69 18.01 -16.23
CA VAL A 260 8.26 16.88 -15.40
C VAL A 260 7.64 17.41 -14.10
N LEU A 261 6.42 16.98 -13.80
CA LEU A 261 5.66 17.45 -12.64
C LEU A 261 5.65 16.42 -11.50
N ASP A 262 5.60 15.13 -11.84
CA ASP A 262 5.64 14.03 -10.88
C ASP A 262 6.08 12.73 -11.57
N VAL A 263 6.65 11.82 -10.80
CA VAL A 263 6.96 10.44 -11.18
C VAL A 263 6.51 9.52 -10.06
N ALA A 264 5.38 8.85 -10.28
CA ALA A 264 4.85 7.83 -9.38
C ALA A 264 5.60 6.52 -9.62
N MET A 265 6.32 6.06 -8.58
CA MET A 265 7.06 4.80 -8.63
C MET A 265 6.20 3.67 -8.06
N THR A 266 6.23 2.51 -8.71
CA THR A 266 5.59 1.28 -8.22
C THR A 266 6.64 0.18 -8.15
N ALA A 267 6.88 -0.28 -6.92
CA ALA A 267 7.89 -1.28 -6.62
C ALA A 267 7.49 -2.66 -7.16
N PHE A 268 8.51 -3.44 -7.51
CA PHE A 268 8.34 -4.85 -7.79
C PHE A 268 8.39 -5.65 -6.48
N PRO A 269 7.61 -6.73 -6.32
CA PRO A 269 7.57 -7.52 -5.09
C PRO A 269 8.96 -8.07 -4.73
N ALA A 270 9.42 -7.81 -3.50
CA ALA A 270 10.72 -8.24 -3.00
C ALA A 270 11.96 -7.87 -3.87
N GLN A 271 11.83 -6.91 -4.79
CA GLN A 271 12.87 -6.58 -5.78
C GLN A 271 13.14 -5.06 -5.79
N PRO A 272 14.25 -4.59 -5.17
CA PRO A 272 14.56 -3.17 -5.10
C PRO A 272 15.18 -2.59 -6.38
N LEU A 273 15.63 -3.42 -7.32
CA LEU A 273 16.29 -2.92 -8.54
C LEU A 273 15.31 -2.62 -9.68
N CYS A 274 14.07 -3.08 -9.58
CA CYS A 274 13.06 -2.98 -10.63
C CYS A 274 11.85 -2.17 -10.19
N TRP A 275 11.46 -1.25 -11.06
CA TRP A 275 10.36 -0.34 -10.82
C TRP A 275 9.57 -0.16 -12.11
N SER A 276 8.25 -0.09 -11.98
CA SER A 276 7.41 0.51 -13.00
C SER A 276 7.14 1.94 -12.58
N PHE A 277 7.07 2.86 -13.53
CA PHE A 277 6.76 4.25 -13.22
C PHE A 277 5.68 4.79 -14.15
N VAL A 278 4.98 5.81 -13.64
CA VAL A 278 4.12 6.68 -14.43
C VAL A 278 4.56 8.10 -14.15
N ALA A 279 4.99 8.78 -15.19
CA ALA A 279 5.42 10.17 -15.14
C ALA A 279 4.41 11.05 -15.84
N ILE A 280 4.37 12.30 -15.43
CA ILE A 280 3.47 13.30 -15.98
C ILE A 280 4.22 14.60 -16.23
N GLU A 281 4.11 15.07 -17.45
CA GLU A 281 4.87 16.17 -18.02
C GLU A 281 3.89 17.23 -18.50
N GLU A 282 4.21 18.51 -18.33
CA GLU A 282 3.44 19.62 -18.86
C GLU A 282 4.26 20.38 -19.91
N ASN A 283 3.62 20.69 -21.04
CA ASN A 283 4.14 21.61 -22.03
C ASN A 283 3.18 22.81 -22.11
N THR A 284 3.46 23.84 -21.33
CA THR A 284 2.65 25.06 -21.28
C THR A 284 2.62 25.80 -22.61
N GLY A 285 3.74 25.78 -23.36
CA GLY A 285 3.84 26.42 -24.68
C GLY A 285 2.89 25.79 -25.71
N GLN A 286 2.62 24.49 -25.61
CA GLN A 286 1.67 23.77 -26.46
C GLN A 286 0.27 23.63 -25.82
N GLY A 287 0.06 24.14 -24.61
CA GLY A 287 -1.21 23.99 -23.89
C GLY A 287 -1.58 22.52 -23.62
N SER A 288 -0.60 21.63 -23.54
CA SER A 288 -0.80 20.18 -23.41
C SER A 288 -0.08 19.61 -22.20
N TYR A 289 -0.48 18.41 -21.80
CA TYR A 289 0.22 17.61 -20.80
C TYR A 289 0.27 16.16 -21.29
N ARG A 290 1.29 15.44 -20.86
CA ARG A 290 1.58 14.07 -21.28
C ARG A 290 1.73 13.19 -20.05
N ILE A 291 1.31 11.95 -20.16
CA ILE A 291 1.58 10.90 -19.20
C ILE A 291 2.40 9.83 -19.92
N ARG A 292 3.54 9.46 -19.34
CA ARG A 292 4.42 8.44 -19.88
C ARG A 292 4.61 7.31 -18.88
N ARG A 293 4.39 6.08 -19.31
CA ARG A 293 4.64 4.88 -18.50
C ARG A 293 5.98 4.29 -18.89
N GLY A 294 6.58 3.53 -17.99
CA GLY A 294 7.84 2.87 -18.29
C GLY A 294 8.32 1.93 -17.20
N LEU A 295 9.49 1.37 -17.47
CA LEU A 295 10.22 0.49 -16.58
C LEU A 295 11.58 1.09 -16.28
N LEU A 296 12.02 0.85 -15.06
CA LEU A 296 13.33 1.20 -14.59
C LEU A 296 14.00 -0.06 -14.03
N ASN A 297 15.17 -0.34 -14.57
CA ASN A 297 16.17 -1.24 -14.02
C ASN A 297 17.35 -0.40 -13.51
N LEU A 298 17.49 -0.31 -12.18
CA LEU A 298 18.54 0.49 -11.55
C LEU A 298 19.95 -0.03 -11.80
N ALA A 299 20.09 -1.34 -12.01
CA ALA A 299 21.38 -2.01 -12.13
C ALA A 299 21.38 -3.02 -13.30
N PRO A 300 21.32 -2.55 -14.56
CA PRO A 300 21.25 -3.42 -15.74
C PRO A 300 22.46 -4.33 -15.93
N GLY A 301 23.61 -4.01 -15.31
CA GLY A 301 24.79 -4.89 -15.29
C GLY A 301 24.71 -6.04 -14.28
N VAL A 302 23.78 -5.99 -13.32
CA VAL A 302 23.56 -7.03 -12.30
C VAL A 302 22.33 -7.87 -12.65
N LEU A 303 21.25 -7.20 -13.02
CA LEU A 303 19.99 -7.82 -13.41
C LEU A 303 19.72 -7.49 -14.88
N ALA A 304 19.72 -8.50 -15.75
CA ALA A 304 19.54 -8.27 -17.18
C ALA A 304 18.15 -7.69 -17.52
N GLN A 305 17.10 -8.23 -16.90
CA GLN A 305 15.71 -7.84 -17.16
C GLN A 305 14.88 -7.89 -15.88
N CYS A 306 13.93 -6.96 -15.76
CA CYS A 306 12.96 -6.98 -14.68
C CYS A 306 11.88 -8.05 -14.90
N PRO A 307 11.23 -8.54 -13.82
CA PRO A 307 10.14 -9.52 -13.92
C PRO A 307 9.06 -9.15 -14.94
N ALA A 308 8.82 -10.03 -15.90
CA ALA A 308 7.98 -9.73 -17.07
C ALA A 308 6.51 -9.45 -16.74
N ALA A 309 5.98 -9.96 -15.62
CA ALA A 309 4.56 -9.81 -15.28
C ALA A 309 4.14 -8.36 -14.96
N PHE A 310 5.11 -7.50 -14.64
CA PHE A 310 4.91 -6.07 -14.43
C PHE A 310 5.49 -5.22 -15.57
N ALA A 311 6.13 -5.87 -16.56
CA ALA A 311 6.67 -5.18 -17.70
C ALA A 311 5.53 -4.76 -18.65
N ASP A 312 5.59 -3.52 -19.15
CA ASP A 312 4.73 -3.13 -20.26
C ASP A 312 5.31 -3.72 -21.56
N PRO A 313 4.58 -4.53 -22.33
CA PRO A 313 5.07 -5.12 -23.58
C PRO A 313 5.48 -4.07 -24.63
N ALA A 314 4.94 -2.87 -24.54
CA ALA A 314 5.29 -1.76 -25.43
C ALA A 314 6.55 -1.01 -24.99
N ALA A 315 7.15 -1.35 -23.85
CA ALA A 315 8.36 -0.69 -23.36
C ALA A 315 9.54 -0.88 -24.33
N ARG A 316 10.17 0.22 -24.71
CA ARG A 316 11.36 0.28 -25.55
C ARG A 316 12.48 0.98 -24.79
N ASP A 317 13.70 0.47 -24.97
CA ASP A 317 14.87 1.06 -24.33
C ASP A 317 15.11 2.49 -24.80
N THR A 318 15.59 3.32 -23.88
CA THR A 318 15.94 4.72 -24.14
C THR A 318 17.45 4.89 -24.19
N ALA A 319 17.91 6.09 -24.57
CA ALA A 319 19.33 6.44 -24.48
C ALA A 319 19.85 6.42 -23.02
N SER A 320 18.96 6.56 -22.03
CA SER A 320 19.31 6.41 -20.62
C SER A 320 19.34 4.93 -20.27
N ALA A 321 20.53 4.42 -19.92
CA ALA A 321 20.70 3.02 -19.56
C ALA A 321 19.67 2.62 -18.49
N GLY A 322 19.04 1.45 -18.65
CA GLY A 322 18.09 0.90 -17.66
C GLY A 322 16.76 1.64 -17.54
N VAL A 323 16.46 2.66 -18.36
CA VAL A 323 15.13 3.26 -18.45
C VAL A 323 14.51 2.90 -19.79
N SER A 324 13.30 2.36 -19.77
CA SER A 324 12.54 1.99 -20.96
C SER A 324 11.17 2.69 -20.92
N PHE A 325 10.80 3.38 -22.00
CA PHE A 325 9.51 4.06 -22.12
C PHE A 325 8.51 3.19 -22.86
N ALA A 326 7.29 3.12 -22.32
CA ALA A 326 6.17 2.37 -22.89
C ALA A 326 5.18 3.33 -23.58
N SER A 327 3.89 3.07 -23.45
CA SER A 327 2.85 3.95 -24.00
C SER A 327 2.90 5.35 -23.38
N GLU A 328 2.64 6.34 -24.23
CA GLU A 328 2.35 7.70 -23.80
C GLU A 328 0.90 8.06 -24.11
N TRP A 329 0.34 8.93 -23.28
CA TRP A 329 -0.97 9.54 -23.48
C TRP A 329 -0.80 11.05 -23.43
N GLN A 330 -1.43 11.78 -24.34
CA GLN A 330 -1.38 13.24 -24.38
C GLN A 330 -2.79 13.84 -24.28
N GLY A 331 -2.92 14.88 -23.46
CA GLY A 331 -4.16 15.59 -23.22
C GLY A 331 -4.02 17.11 -23.36
N SER A 332 -5.18 17.77 -23.53
CA SER A 332 -5.27 19.23 -23.55
C SER A 332 -5.47 19.79 -22.15
N LEU A 333 -4.64 20.75 -21.75
CA LEU A 333 -4.81 21.49 -20.49
C LEU A 333 -6.15 22.26 -20.49
N ALA A 334 -6.56 22.78 -21.64
CA ALA A 334 -7.81 23.51 -21.77
C ALA A 334 -9.03 22.60 -21.53
N THR A 335 -9.02 21.38 -22.09
CA THR A 335 -10.08 20.39 -21.86
C THR A 335 -10.15 19.98 -20.40
N LEU A 336 -9.00 19.63 -19.80
CA LEU A 336 -8.91 19.25 -18.38
C LEU A 336 -9.47 20.35 -17.47
N ARG A 337 -9.03 21.61 -17.64
CA ARG A 337 -9.45 22.75 -16.82
C ARG A 337 -10.90 23.15 -17.04
N THR A 338 -11.44 22.97 -18.24
CA THR A 338 -12.87 23.21 -18.52
C THR A 338 -13.70 22.18 -17.77
N LEU A 339 -13.43 20.88 -17.96
CA LEU A 339 -14.16 19.81 -17.29
C LEU A 339 -14.05 19.88 -15.76
N ALA A 340 -12.86 20.20 -15.23
CA ALA A 340 -12.66 20.37 -13.79
C ALA A 340 -13.52 21.48 -13.16
N ARG A 341 -13.98 22.46 -13.95
CA ARG A 341 -14.87 23.55 -13.51
C ARG A 341 -16.34 23.30 -13.82
N SER A 342 -16.63 22.69 -14.97
CA SER A 342 -18.00 22.55 -15.47
C SER A 342 -18.66 21.21 -15.13
N ASP A 343 -17.89 20.17 -14.82
CA ASP A 343 -18.41 18.84 -14.49
C ASP A 343 -18.05 18.47 -13.05
N CYS A 344 -19.07 18.36 -12.19
CA CYS A 344 -18.85 18.07 -10.77
C CYS A 344 -18.24 16.68 -10.53
N HIS A 345 -18.51 15.69 -11.39
CA HIS A 345 -17.99 14.34 -11.23
C HIS A 345 -16.53 14.30 -11.63
N VAL A 346 -16.15 14.99 -12.71
CA VAL A 346 -14.74 15.15 -13.08
C VAL A 346 -14.00 15.91 -11.98
N ASN A 347 -14.57 16.98 -11.44
CA ASN A 347 -13.98 17.71 -10.31
C ASN A 347 -13.77 16.78 -9.09
N ALA A 348 -14.79 16.04 -8.69
CA ALA A 348 -14.70 15.10 -7.58
C ALA A 348 -13.65 14.02 -7.84
N TRP A 349 -13.65 13.42 -9.03
CA TRP A 349 -12.68 12.42 -9.47
C TRP A 349 -11.22 12.94 -9.43
N LEU A 350 -10.99 14.19 -9.84
CA LEU A 350 -9.68 14.84 -9.79
C LEU A 350 -9.14 15.01 -8.37
N ARG A 351 -9.97 14.84 -7.34
CA ARG A 351 -9.52 14.80 -5.94
C ARG A 351 -8.83 13.50 -5.57
N PHE A 352 -8.94 12.44 -6.39
CA PHE A 352 -8.20 11.18 -6.26
C PHE A 352 -7.06 11.08 -7.29
N ALA A 353 -7.27 11.62 -8.49
CA ALA A 353 -6.40 11.36 -9.63
C ALA A 353 -5.02 12.03 -9.52
N ARG A 354 -3.97 11.21 -9.44
CA ARG A 354 -2.55 11.65 -9.44
C ARG A 354 -1.97 11.68 -10.84
N MET A 355 -2.36 10.74 -11.70
CA MET A 355 -1.94 10.66 -13.11
C MET A 355 -3.16 10.74 -14.04
N PRO A 356 -3.86 11.90 -14.10
CA PRO A 356 -5.16 11.99 -14.75
C PRO A 356 -5.07 12.00 -16.28
N ALA A 357 -5.53 10.95 -16.96
CA ALA A 357 -5.81 10.96 -18.40
C ALA A 357 -7.27 11.32 -18.64
N VAL A 358 -7.52 12.55 -19.09
CA VAL A 358 -8.88 13.09 -19.31
C VAL A 358 -9.02 13.60 -20.73
N ASP A 359 -9.95 13.00 -21.48
CA ASP A 359 -10.42 13.48 -22.78
C ASP A 359 -11.90 13.90 -22.72
N ALA A 360 -12.56 14.09 -23.86
CA ALA A 360 -13.96 14.52 -23.90
C ALA A 360 -14.96 13.41 -23.50
N ALA A 361 -14.54 12.14 -23.54
CA ALA A 361 -15.38 10.98 -23.34
C ALA A 361 -15.05 10.20 -22.07
N VAL A 362 -13.80 10.19 -21.61
CA VAL A 362 -13.31 9.34 -20.53
C VAL A 362 -12.33 10.08 -19.62
N ALA A 363 -12.44 9.84 -18.31
CA ALA A 363 -11.43 10.18 -17.30
C ALA A 363 -10.88 8.90 -16.67
N SER A 364 -9.55 8.77 -16.52
CA SER A 364 -8.90 7.60 -15.92
C SER A 364 -7.51 7.92 -15.35
N ASP A 365 -7.10 7.24 -14.28
CA ASP A 365 -5.79 7.41 -13.67
C ASP A 365 -4.85 6.31 -14.17
N LEU A 366 -3.82 6.71 -14.92
CA LEU A 366 -2.92 5.77 -15.61
C LEU A 366 -1.88 5.11 -14.68
N ARG A 367 -1.90 5.37 -13.37
CA ARG A 367 -1.17 4.56 -12.39
C ARG A 367 -1.54 3.08 -12.47
N PHE A 368 -2.80 2.78 -12.80
CA PHE A 368 -3.37 1.43 -12.66
C PHE A 368 -3.61 0.70 -13.98
N SER A 369 -3.40 1.36 -15.13
CA SER A 369 -3.56 0.71 -16.44
C SER A 369 -2.77 1.43 -17.53
N ALA A 370 -2.42 0.66 -18.56
CA ALA A 370 -1.81 1.16 -19.79
C ALA A 370 -2.80 1.91 -20.69
N THR A 371 -4.09 1.70 -20.50
CA THR A 371 -5.17 2.29 -21.30
C THR A 371 -6.11 3.11 -20.41
N PRO A 372 -6.57 4.28 -20.89
CA PRO A 372 -7.59 5.06 -20.17
C PRO A 372 -8.92 4.32 -19.99
N ARG A 373 -9.19 3.32 -20.85
CA ARG A 373 -10.37 2.46 -20.74
C ARG A 373 -10.05 1.21 -19.94
N GLY A 374 -10.97 0.82 -19.05
CA GLY A 374 -10.99 -0.51 -18.46
C GLY A 374 -10.21 -0.71 -17.16
N ASN A 375 -9.97 0.34 -16.37
CA ASN A 375 -9.50 0.18 -14.99
C ASN A 375 -10.54 0.70 -13.98
N PHE A 376 -10.37 0.37 -12.69
CA PHE A 376 -11.33 0.70 -11.63
C PHE A 376 -11.52 2.20 -11.38
N THR A 377 -10.64 3.04 -11.92
CA THR A 377 -10.72 4.51 -11.84
C THR A 377 -11.41 5.14 -13.05
N THR A 378 -11.63 4.36 -14.12
CA THR A 378 -12.21 4.86 -15.38
C THR A 378 -13.64 5.32 -15.18
N MET A 379 -13.95 6.52 -15.67
CA MET A 379 -15.27 7.14 -15.64
C MET A 379 -15.64 7.66 -17.03
N ASP A 380 -16.77 7.22 -17.59
CA ASP A 380 -17.32 7.74 -18.84
C ASP A 380 -17.97 9.10 -18.62
N ILE A 381 -17.49 10.14 -19.30
CA ILE A 381 -17.95 11.53 -19.14
C ILE A 381 -19.31 11.75 -19.81
N ALA A 382 -19.57 11.10 -20.96
CA ALA A 382 -20.75 11.35 -21.78
C ALA A 382 -22.07 10.71 -21.28
N GLN A 383 -22.02 9.70 -20.42
CA GLN A 383 -23.19 8.88 -20.03
C GLN A 383 -24.15 9.54 -19.02
N ALA A 384 -24.37 10.86 -19.09
CA ALA A 384 -24.80 11.58 -17.90
C ALA A 384 -25.81 12.72 -18.10
N GLY A 385 -27.08 12.39 -17.97
CA GLY A 385 -28.00 13.21 -17.15
C GLY A 385 -27.64 13.09 -15.66
N ARG A 386 -26.43 13.53 -15.28
CA ARG A 386 -25.89 13.38 -13.91
C ARG A 386 -26.63 14.28 -12.92
N THR A 387 -27.15 13.68 -11.84
CA THR A 387 -27.54 14.41 -10.62
C THR A 387 -26.34 15.16 -10.05
N PRO A 388 -26.52 16.32 -9.38
CA PRO A 388 -25.44 17.00 -8.68
C PRO A 388 -24.68 16.06 -7.73
N CYS A 389 -23.36 16.24 -7.64
CA CYS A 389 -22.50 15.46 -6.77
C CYS A 389 -22.82 15.75 -5.30
N GLY A 390 -23.31 14.75 -4.56
CA GLY A 390 -23.45 14.79 -3.10
C GLY A 390 -22.26 14.15 -2.41
N ASN A 391 -21.99 14.54 -1.16
CA ASN A 391 -21.01 13.88 -0.27
C ASN A 391 -19.57 13.79 -0.78
N VAL A 392 -19.13 14.75 -1.62
CA VAL A 392 -17.74 14.81 -2.09
C VAL A 392 -16.84 15.29 -0.94
N PRO A 393 -15.87 14.47 -0.47
CA PRO A 393 -14.96 14.89 0.58
C PRO A 393 -14.00 16.00 0.09
N HIS A 394 -13.60 16.87 1.02
CA HIS A 394 -12.75 18.03 0.73
C HIS A 394 -11.26 17.70 0.58
N TRP A 395 -10.93 16.59 -0.07
CA TRP A 395 -9.54 16.23 -0.40
C TRP A 395 -8.90 17.25 -1.32
N ALA A 396 -7.62 17.56 -1.10
CA ALA A 396 -6.88 18.40 -2.03
C ALA A 396 -6.65 17.65 -3.35
N TYR A 397 -6.59 18.39 -4.44
CA TYR A 397 -6.27 17.83 -5.75
C TYR A 397 -4.80 17.42 -5.79
N PRO A 398 -4.45 16.13 -6.05
CA PRO A 398 -3.07 15.72 -6.21
C PRO A 398 -2.35 16.55 -7.28
N ARG A 399 -3.07 16.95 -8.33
CA ARG A 399 -2.58 17.71 -9.48
C ARG A 399 -3.11 19.13 -9.58
N ALA A 400 -3.19 19.82 -8.44
CA ALA A 400 -3.55 21.24 -8.37
C ALA A 400 -2.65 22.14 -9.25
N ASP A 401 -1.43 21.69 -9.56
CA ASP A 401 -0.50 22.31 -10.51
C ASP A 401 -1.00 22.32 -11.96
N LEU A 402 -1.77 21.32 -12.40
CA LEU A 402 -2.37 21.28 -13.73
C LEU A 402 -3.67 22.08 -13.86
N LEU A 403 -4.42 22.22 -12.77
CA LEU A 403 -5.78 22.80 -12.78
C LEU A 403 -5.81 24.34 -12.84
N GLY A 404 -4.67 24.98 -12.59
CA GLY A 404 -4.54 26.43 -12.56
C GLY A 404 -5.10 27.07 -11.29
N PRO A 405 -4.91 28.40 -11.10
CA PRO A 405 -5.21 29.08 -9.84
C PRO A 405 -6.72 29.20 -9.53
N ALA A 406 -7.59 29.09 -10.53
CA ALA A 406 -9.04 29.24 -10.35
C ALA A 406 -9.71 28.06 -9.62
N LEU A 407 -8.98 26.96 -9.39
CA LEU A 407 -9.46 25.75 -8.69
C LEU A 407 -8.64 25.42 -7.43
N LYS A 408 -7.64 26.26 -7.11
CA LYS A 408 -6.75 26.05 -5.95
C LYS A 408 -7.40 26.43 -4.63
#